data_AF-A0A0Q6X0K9-F1
#
_entry.id   AF-A0A0Q6X0K9-F1
#
_cell.length_a   1.000
_cell.length_b   1.000
_cell.length_c   1.000
_cell.angle_alpha   90.00
_cell.angle_beta   90.00
_cell.angle_gamma   90.00
#
_symmetry.space_group_name_H-M   'P 1'
#
loop_
_entity.id
_entity.type
_entity.pdbx_description
1 polymer ?
#
loop_
_entity_poly.entity_id
_entity_poly.type
_entity_poly.pdbx_seq_one_letter_code
_entity_poly.pdbx_strand_id
1 'polypeptide(L)'
;MTADDLIACLGKADDHPDIQRLLTRLGARKPPKGGRGDTGSRVEVRQLGVTLEFAPADGDPRHGQELVRVVLQGQAQGGAKPFAGALPFGLAFADPRKDARKKVGPPMHMSDELNRDAWDYQSHTMTADYAPGRGSILRLSLSMPFDPDDDDDD
;
A
#
# COMPACT_ATOMS: atom_id res chain seq x y z
N MET A 1 -5.73 -7.49 -12.20
CA MET A 1 -5.63 -6.98 -10.84
C MET A 1 -5.34 -5.51 -10.95
N THR A 2 -6.25 -4.69 -10.44
CA THR A 2 -6.12 -3.23 -10.38
C THR A 2 -5.73 -2.81 -8.98
N ALA A 3 -5.31 -1.56 -8.81
CA ALA A 3 -5.13 -0.98 -7.48
C ALA A 3 -6.46 -0.94 -6.70
N ASP A 4 -7.60 -0.70 -7.35
CA ASP A 4 -8.91 -0.72 -6.70
C ASP A 4 -9.27 -2.07 -6.09
N ASP A 5 -8.90 -3.19 -6.73
CA ASP A 5 -9.04 -4.53 -6.16
C ASP A 5 -8.29 -4.66 -4.82
N LEU A 6 -7.14 -3.98 -4.71
CA LEU A 6 -6.27 -3.99 -3.53
C LEU A 6 -6.77 -3.04 -2.44
N ILE A 7 -7.30 -1.86 -2.83
CA ILE A 7 -7.93 -0.91 -1.91
C ILE A 7 -9.12 -1.59 -1.21
N ALA A 8 -9.94 -2.32 -1.96
CA ALA A 8 -11.08 -3.06 -1.41
C ALA A 8 -10.69 -4.18 -0.42
N CYS A 9 -9.39 -4.48 -0.29
CA CYS A 9 -8.87 -5.45 0.65
C CYS A 9 -8.31 -4.83 1.94
N LEU A 10 -8.10 -3.52 1.99
CA LEU A 10 -7.58 -2.85 3.19
C LEU A 10 -8.55 -3.02 4.37
N GLY A 11 -8.00 -3.23 5.57
CA GLY A 11 -8.76 -3.49 6.81
C GLY A 11 -9.43 -4.86 6.89
N LYS A 12 -9.21 -5.74 5.92
CA LYS A 12 -9.73 -7.12 5.99
C LYS A 12 -8.73 -8.03 6.70
N ALA A 13 -9.25 -8.86 7.59
CA ALA A 13 -8.50 -9.92 8.26
C ALA A 13 -7.82 -10.87 7.27
N ASP A 14 -6.69 -11.43 7.67
CA ASP A 14 -5.87 -12.31 6.85
C ASP A 14 -6.61 -13.59 6.43
N ASP A 15 -7.58 -14.04 7.23
CA ASP A 15 -8.45 -15.17 6.94
C ASP A 15 -9.72 -14.81 6.12
N HIS A 16 -9.97 -13.52 5.88
CA HIS A 16 -11.11 -13.07 5.09
C HIS A 16 -11.06 -13.65 3.67
N PRO A 17 -12.19 -14.10 3.09
CA PRO A 17 -12.22 -14.76 1.78
C PRO A 17 -11.60 -13.92 0.64
N ASP A 18 -11.77 -12.60 0.68
CA ASP A 18 -11.16 -11.70 -0.31
C ASP A 18 -9.63 -11.65 -0.21
N ILE A 19 -9.08 -11.66 1.01
CA ILE A 19 -7.61 -11.75 1.22
C ILE A 19 -7.08 -13.10 0.74
N GLN A 20 -7.78 -14.19 1.05
CA GLN A 20 -7.38 -15.52 0.58
C GLN A 20 -7.40 -15.61 -0.96
N ARG A 21 -8.40 -15.01 -1.63
CA ARG A 21 -8.45 -14.91 -3.09
C ARG A 21 -7.32 -14.03 -3.63
N LEU A 22 -7.03 -12.90 -2.98
CA LEU A 22 -5.92 -12.01 -3.35
C LEU A 22 -4.58 -12.74 -3.29
N LEU A 23 -4.26 -13.38 -2.16
CA LEU A 23 -3.02 -14.13 -1.97
C LEU A 23 -2.88 -15.26 -3.01
N THR A 24 -3.97 -15.99 -3.26
CA THR A 24 -4.01 -17.04 -4.30
C THR A 24 -3.70 -16.47 -5.69
N ARG A 25 -4.32 -15.34 -6.06
CA ARG A 25 -4.08 -14.66 -7.35
C ARG A 25 -2.63 -14.16 -7.48
N LEU A 26 -2.05 -13.73 -6.37
CA LEU A 26 -0.65 -13.30 -6.31
C LEU A 26 0.34 -14.48 -6.34
N GLY A 27 -0.13 -15.72 -6.24
CA GLY A 27 0.73 -16.90 -6.05
C GLY A 27 1.48 -16.87 -4.72
N ALA A 28 1.02 -16.07 -3.75
CA ALA A 28 1.62 -15.95 -2.44
C ALA A 28 1.05 -17.01 -1.49
N ARG A 29 1.90 -17.50 -0.58
CA ARG A 29 1.44 -18.29 0.55
C ARG A 29 0.79 -17.36 1.59
N LYS A 30 0.05 -17.94 2.53
CA LYS A 30 -0.50 -17.21 3.69
C LYS A 30 0.60 -16.33 4.33
N PRO A 31 0.24 -15.15 4.88
CA PRO A 31 1.19 -14.32 5.59
C PRO A 31 1.87 -15.15 6.68
N PRO A 32 3.16 -14.96 6.93
CA PRO A 32 3.79 -15.62 8.06
C PRO A 32 3.06 -15.16 9.33
N LYS A 33 2.56 -16.11 10.12
CA LYS A 33 2.05 -15.78 11.45
C LYS A 33 3.19 -15.14 12.21
N GLY A 34 3.00 -13.88 12.62
CA GLY A 34 4.00 -13.15 13.39
C GLY A 34 4.48 -14.00 14.57
N GLY A 35 5.79 -14.01 14.80
CA GLY A 35 6.36 -14.60 16.01
C GLY A 35 5.83 -13.89 17.26
N ARG A 36 6.08 -14.48 18.44
CA ARG A 36 5.76 -13.82 19.71
C ARG A 36 6.55 -12.51 19.81
N GLY A 37 5.88 -11.36 19.73
CA GLY A 37 6.50 -10.03 19.73
C GLY A 37 6.69 -9.39 18.34
N ASP A 38 6.22 -10.03 17.27
CA ASP A 38 6.23 -9.45 15.91
C ASP A 38 5.01 -8.53 15.74
N THR A 39 5.23 -7.28 15.38
CA THR A 39 4.20 -6.23 15.26
C THR A 39 3.47 -6.25 13.92
N GLY A 40 3.77 -7.21 13.04
CA GLY A 40 3.10 -7.34 11.76
C GLY A 40 3.64 -8.49 10.95
N SER A 41 3.14 -8.64 9.72
CA SER A 41 3.73 -9.54 8.75
C SER A 41 3.76 -8.90 7.37
N ARG A 42 4.69 -9.34 6.54
CA ARG A 42 4.89 -8.78 5.20
C ARG A 42 4.96 -9.88 4.16
N VAL A 43 4.21 -9.72 3.08
CA VAL A 43 4.21 -10.61 1.92
C VAL A 43 4.71 -9.84 0.71
N GLU A 44 5.94 -10.14 0.28
CA GLU A 44 6.55 -9.54 -0.91
C GLU A 44 6.37 -10.45 -2.13
N VAL A 45 5.67 -9.96 -3.15
CA VAL A 45 5.46 -10.66 -4.41
C VAL A 45 6.26 -9.95 -5.50
N ARG A 46 7.58 -10.13 -5.41
CA ARG A 46 8.57 -9.41 -6.25
C ARG A 46 8.30 -9.52 -7.75
N GLN A 47 7.81 -10.67 -8.23
CA GLN A 47 7.51 -10.86 -9.66
C GLN A 47 6.34 -9.99 -10.16
N LEU A 48 5.52 -9.45 -9.25
CA LEU A 48 4.37 -8.59 -9.56
C LEU A 48 4.56 -7.15 -9.06
N GLY A 49 5.66 -6.83 -8.38
CA GLY A 49 5.88 -5.49 -7.83
C GLY A 49 4.89 -5.11 -6.72
N VAL A 50 4.36 -6.09 -5.99
CA VAL A 50 3.38 -5.89 -4.92
C VAL A 50 3.98 -6.31 -3.59
N THR A 51 3.83 -5.48 -2.59
CA THR A 51 4.05 -5.83 -1.18
C THR A 51 2.77 -5.61 -0.42
N LEU A 52 2.38 -6.61 0.38
CA LEU A 52 1.29 -6.53 1.34
C LEU A 52 1.88 -6.47 2.74
N GLU A 53 1.42 -5.53 3.56
CA GLU A 53 1.78 -5.40 4.97
C GLU A 53 0.53 -5.60 5.80
N PHE A 54 0.65 -6.50 6.78
CA PHE A 54 -0.38 -6.86 7.71
C PHE A 54 0.04 -6.45 9.12
N ALA A 55 -0.90 -6.00 9.94
CA ALA A 55 -0.68 -5.70 11.35
C ALA A 55 -1.77 -6.37 12.20
N PRO A 56 -1.54 -6.59 13.50
CA PRO A 56 -2.59 -7.04 14.41
C PRO A 56 -3.85 -6.18 14.34
N ALA A 57 -5.02 -6.81 14.31
CA ALA A 57 -6.30 -6.09 14.44
C ALA A 57 -6.37 -5.40 15.81
N ASP A 58 -6.74 -4.12 15.84
CA ASP A 58 -6.79 -3.29 17.06
C ASP A 58 -5.47 -3.30 17.87
N GLY A 59 -4.33 -3.56 17.23
CA GLY A 59 -3.05 -3.73 17.90
C GLY A 59 -2.91 -5.02 18.74
N ASP A 60 -3.95 -5.86 18.85
CA ASP A 60 -3.91 -7.12 19.61
C ASP A 60 -3.54 -8.31 18.71
N PRO A 61 -2.34 -8.91 18.86
CA PRO A 61 -1.92 -10.07 18.07
C PRO A 61 -2.79 -11.32 18.25
N ARG A 62 -3.73 -11.34 19.22
CA ARG A 62 -4.69 -12.42 19.45
C ARG A 62 -5.88 -12.37 18.48
N HIS A 63 -6.17 -11.21 17.91
CA HIS A 63 -7.33 -11.00 17.02
C HIS A 63 -7.03 -11.27 15.54
N GLY A 64 -5.87 -11.84 15.24
CA GLY A 64 -5.42 -12.09 13.87
C GLY A 64 -4.68 -10.89 13.31
N GLN A 65 -4.49 -10.86 11.99
CA GLN A 65 -3.84 -9.72 11.32
C GLN A 65 -4.74 -9.19 10.21
N GLU A 66 -4.67 -7.90 9.93
CA GLU A 66 -5.43 -7.24 8.89
C GLU A 66 -4.51 -6.63 7.86
N LEU A 67 -4.95 -6.55 6.61
CA LEU A 67 -4.19 -5.88 5.57
C LEU A 67 -4.21 -4.37 5.80
N VAL A 68 -3.14 -3.83 6.35
CA VAL A 68 -3.05 -2.40 6.69
C VAL A 68 -2.46 -1.56 5.56
N ARG A 69 -1.63 -2.16 4.71
CA ARG A 69 -0.98 -1.44 3.61
C ARG A 69 -0.62 -2.32 2.43
N VAL A 70 -0.74 -1.73 1.25
CA VAL A 70 -0.31 -2.27 -0.03
C VAL A 70 0.67 -1.30 -0.68
N VAL A 71 1.75 -1.84 -1.22
CA VAL A 71 2.78 -1.06 -1.90
C VAL A 71 2.98 -1.59 -3.31
N LEU A 72 2.88 -0.69 -4.29
CA LEU A 72 3.04 -0.97 -5.72
C LEU A 72 4.33 -0.31 -6.23
N GLN A 73 5.20 -1.11 -6.84
CA GLN A 73 6.50 -0.67 -7.35
C GLN A 73 6.39 -0.15 -8.78
N GLY A 74 6.89 1.05 -9.05
CA GLY A 74 6.91 1.64 -10.39
C GLY A 74 8.15 1.34 -11.21
N GLN A 75 9.22 0.91 -10.55
CA GLN A 75 10.49 0.57 -11.18
C GLN A 75 11.04 -0.72 -10.58
N ALA A 76 11.95 -1.37 -11.31
CA ALA A 76 12.61 -2.56 -10.82
C ALA A 76 13.60 -2.19 -9.71
N GLN A 77 13.31 -2.59 -8.47
CA GLN A 77 14.16 -2.32 -7.31
C GLN A 77 14.31 -3.59 -6.47
N GLY A 78 15.53 -3.91 -6.05
CA GLY A 78 15.80 -5.08 -5.20
C GLY A 78 15.37 -6.43 -5.83
N GLY A 79 15.36 -6.50 -7.17
CA GLY A 79 14.90 -7.67 -7.91
C GLY A 79 13.37 -7.81 -8.04
N ALA A 80 12.60 -6.84 -7.55
CA ALA A 80 11.17 -6.75 -7.86
C ALA A 80 10.98 -6.22 -9.28
N LYS A 81 9.94 -6.71 -9.98
CA LYS A 81 9.45 -6.14 -11.23
C LYS A 81 8.51 -4.97 -10.93
N PRO A 82 8.34 -4.02 -11.87
CA PRO A 82 7.28 -3.03 -11.76
C PRO A 82 5.91 -3.69 -11.73
N PHE A 83 4.99 -3.10 -10.97
CA PHE A 83 3.58 -3.44 -11.00
C PHE A 83 2.98 -3.08 -12.36
N ALA A 84 2.39 -4.07 -13.02
CA ALA A 84 1.84 -3.93 -14.37
C ALA A 84 0.31 -3.69 -14.41
N GLY A 85 -0.35 -3.66 -13.25
CA GLY A 85 -1.79 -3.38 -13.17
C GLY A 85 -2.11 -1.89 -13.29
N ALA A 86 -3.40 -1.58 -13.45
CA ALA A 86 -3.86 -0.20 -13.47
C ALA A 86 -3.75 0.44 -12.08
N LEU A 87 -3.19 1.65 -12.02
CA LEU A 87 -3.16 2.50 -10.83
C LEU A 87 -4.48 3.27 -10.70
N PRO A 88 -4.85 3.73 -9.48
CA PRO A 88 -6.11 4.42 -9.29
C PRO A 88 -6.06 5.80 -9.95
N PHE A 89 -7.23 6.38 -10.22
CA PHE A 89 -7.37 7.72 -10.83
C PHE A 89 -6.68 7.90 -12.20
N GLY A 90 -6.41 6.81 -12.91
CA GLY A 90 -5.70 6.84 -14.20
C GLY A 90 -4.24 7.26 -14.09
N LEU A 91 -3.65 7.13 -12.91
CA LEU A 91 -2.21 7.32 -12.70
C LEU A 91 -1.40 6.33 -13.54
N ALA A 92 -0.18 6.73 -13.87
CA ALA A 92 0.84 5.88 -14.45
C ALA A 92 2.15 6.13 -13.72
N PHE A 93 3.00 5.12 -13.59
CA PHE A 93 4.31 5.30 -12.93
C PHE A 93 5.22 6.29 -13.67
N ALA A 94 5.00 6.49 -14.98
CA ALA A 94 5.68 7.50 -15.77
C ALA A 94 5.17 8.93 -15.53
N ASP A 95 4.09 9.12 -14.75
CA ASP A 95 3.56 10.46 -14.49
C ASP A 95 4.56 11.26 -13.63
N PRO A 96 4.94 12.47 -14.06
CA PRO A 96 5.61 13.40 -13.17
C PRO A 96 4.65 13.89 -12.07
N ARG A 97 5.21 14.38 -10.95
CA ARG A 97 4.44 14.87 -9.80
C ARG A 97 3.33 15.86 -10.18
N LYS A 98 3.61 16.76 -11.12
CA LYS A 98 2.63 17.72 -11.62
C LYS A 98 1.41 17.05 -12.27
N ASP A 99 1.63 16.01 -13.06
CA ASP A 99 0.56 15.33 -13.78
C ASP A 99 -0.25 14.43 -12.85
N ALA A 100 0.42 13.76 -11.90
CA ALA A 100 -0.25 13.02 -10.83
C ALA A 100 -1.23 13.93 -10.05
N ARG A 101 -0.79 15.12 -9.63
CA ARG A 101 -1.65 16.11 -8.97
C ARG A 101 -2.79 16.61 -9.85
N LYS A 102 -2.58 16.73 -11.17
CA LYS A 102 -3.65 17.11 -12.10
C LYS A 102 -4.73 16.03 -12.19
N LYS A 103 -4.34 14.75 -12.15
CA LYS A 103 -5.26 13.60 -12.23
C LYS A 103 -6.01 13.38 -10.91
N VAL A 104 -5.31 13.50 -9.79
CA VAL A 104 -5.83 13.14 -8.47
C VAL A 104 -6.44 14.33 -7.73
N GLY A 105 -5.91 15.53 -7.96
CA GLY A 105 -6.20 16.73 -7.18
C GLY A 105 -5.04 17.16 -6.28
N PRO A 106 -5.18 18.29 -5.56
CA PRO A 106 -4.17 18.76 -4.63
C PRO A 106 -3.97 17.74 -3.48
N PRO A 107 -2.72 17.40 -3.13
CA PRO A 107 -2.43 16.52 -2.01
C PRO A 107 -2.70 17.20 -0.68
N MET A 108 -3.14 16.43 0.31
CA MET A 108 -3.36 16.90 1.68
C MET A 108 -2.03 17.11 2.40
N HIS A 109 -1.07 16.21 2.17
CA HIS A 109 0.29 16.34 2.70
C HIS A 109 1.32 16.30 1.57
N MET A 110 2.33 17.16 1.69
CA MET A 110 3.44 17.25 0.76
C MET A 110 4.75 17.26 1.55
N SER A 111 5.71 16.45 1.14
CA SER A 111 7.08 16.54 1.62
C SER A 111 8.01 16.71 0.44
N ASP A 112 8.60 17.91 0.33
CA ASP A 112 9.59 18.18 -0.72
C ASP A 112 10.91 17.47 -0.47
N GLU A 113 11.29 17.30 0.80
CA GLU A 113 12.46 16.55 1.23
C GLU A 113 12.36 15.07 0.85
N LEU A 114 11.22 14.44 1.15
CA LEU A 114 10.98 13.04 0.83
C LEU A 114 10.51 12.81 -0.61
N ASN A 115 10.34 13.88 -1.40
CA ASN A 115 9.69 13.86 -2.72
C ASN A 115 8.41 13.03 -2.69
N ARG A 116 7.48 13.39 -1.79
CA ARG A 116 6.27 12.63 -1.50
C ARG A 116 5.03 13.52 -1.53
N ASP A 117 3.95 12.96 -2.04
CA ASP A 117 2.59 13.48 -1.90
C ASP A 117 1.70 12.43 -1.25
N ALA A 118 0.77 12.86 -0.40
CA ALA A 118 -0.28 12.01 0.15
C ALA A 118 -1.67 12.63 0.00
N TRP A 119 -2.65 11.78 -0.27
CA TRP A 119 -4.07 12.10 -0.37
C TRP A 119 -4.84 11.19 0.57
N ASP A 120 -5.70 11.80 1.38
CA ASP A 120 -6.58 11.07 2.27
C ASP A 120 -7.96 10.96 1.66
N TYR A 121 -8.47 9.73 1.64
CA TYR A 121 -9.83 9.41 1.25
C TYR A 121 -10.53 8.78 2.43
N GLN A 122 -11.86 8.80 2.42
CA GLN A 122 -12.67 8.24 3.50
C GLN A 122 -12.34 6.75 3.80
N SER A 123 -11.89 5.99 2.81
CA SER A 123 -11.62 4.56 2.95
C SER A 123 -10.14 4.17 3.01
N HIS A 124 -9.21 5.08 2.69
CA HIS A 124 -7.78 4.79 2.60
C HIS A 124 -6.96 6.07 2.44
N THR A 125 -5.66 5.99 2.77
CA THR A 125 -4.67 6.99 2.38
C THR A 125 -3.85 6.48 1.19
N MET A 126 -3.64 7.34 0.20
CA MET A 126 -2.76 7.07 -0.93
C MET A 126 -1.52 7.96 -0.85
N THR A 127 -0.34 7.34 -0.91
CA THR A 127 0.94 8.05 -0.93
C THR A 127 1.72 7.74 -2.20
N ALA A 128 2.18 8.76 -2.89
CA ALA A 128 3.10 8.63 -4.02
C ALA A 128 4.50 9.12 -3.63
N ASP A 129 5.50 8.23 -3.73
CA ASP A 129 6.91 8.60 -3.68
C ASP A 129 7.44 8.80 -5.10
N TYR A 130 8.12 9.91 -5.35
CA TYR A 130 8.63 10.27 -6.66
C TYR A 130 10.15 10.08 -6.77
N ALA A 131 10.62 9.88 -7.99
CA ALA A 131 12.05 9.84 -8.30
C ALA A 131 12.71 11.20 -8.01
N PRO A 132 14.04 11.26 -7.79
CA PRO A 132 14.77 12.52 -7.79
C PRO A 132 14.42 13.34 -9.05
N GLY A 133 14.16 14.64 -8.87
CA GLY A 133 13.66 15.50 -9.95
C GLY A 133 12.17 15.37 -10.27
N ARG A 134 11.44 14.47 -9.58
CA ARG A 134 9.98 14.35 -9.58
C ARG A 134 9.36 14.03 -10.94
N GLY A 135 10.15 13.42 -11.82
CA GLY A 135 9.76 13.10 -13.20
C GLY A 135 8.94 11.81 -13.35
N SER A 136 8.87 10.97 -12.31
CA SER A 136 8.12 9.71 -12.31
C SER A 136 7.75 9.30 -10.89
N ILE A 137 6.71 8.49 -10.74
CA ILE A 137 6.35 7.82 -9.49
C ILE A 137 7.23 6.58 -9.34
N LEU A 138 7.99 6.49 -8.23
CA LEU A 138 8.75 5.29 -7.89
C LEU A 138 7.88 4.24 -7.23
N ARG A 139 6.96 4.67 -6.38
CA ARG A 139 6.17 3.80 -5.52
C ARG A 139 4.85 4.45 -5.20
N LEU A 140 3.79 3.65 -5.25
CA LEU A 140 2.47 4.03 -4.76
C LEU A 140 2.13 3.16 -3.55
N SER A 141 1.81 3.78 -2.42
CA SER A 141 1.34 3.09 -1.23
C SER A 141 -0.14 3.39 -1.02
N LEU A 142 -0.91 2.37 -0.66
CA LEU A 142 -2.31 2.43 -0.29
C LEU A 142 -2.41 1.85 1.12
N SER A 143 -2.84 2.63 2.09
CA SER A 143 -2.98 2.17 3.48
C SER A 143 -4.38 2.42 4.00
N MET A 144 -4.75 1.73 5.08
CA MET A 144 -5.90 2.13 5.87
C MET A 144 -5.83 3.63 6.21
N PRO A 145 -6.98 4.30 6.36
CA PRO A 145 -6.99 5.68 6.83
C PRO A 145 -6.25 5.76 8.17
N PHE A 146 -5.49 6.82 8.36
CA PHE A 146 -4.91 7.13 9.66
C PHE A 146 -6.06 7.39 10.63
N ASP A 147 -6.18 6.57 11.68
CA ASP A 147 -7.09 6.85 12.78
C ASP A 147 -6.34 7.70 13.81
N PRO A 148 -6.70 8.98 14.01
CA PRO A 148 -6.02 9.83 14.98
C PRO A 148 -6.23 9.38 16.42
N ASP A 149 -7.21 8.51 16.70
CA ASP A 149 -7.46 7.98 18.04
C ASP A 149 -6.53 6.79 18.40
N ASP A 150 -5.72 6.28 17.45
CA ASP A 150 -4.69 5.24 17.68
C ASP A 150 -3.39 5.80 18.35
N ASP A 151 -3.26 7.13 18.49
CA ASP A 151 -2.10 7.80 19.13
C ASP A 151 -2.33 8.13 20.63
N ASP A 152 -3.44 7.68 21.24
CA ASP A 152 -3.79 7.91 22.66
C ASP A 152 -3.17 6.87 23.64
N ASP A 153 -1.97 6.36 23.35
CA ASP A 153 -1.13 5.63 24.30
C ASP A 153 0.21 6.38 24.50
N ASP A 154 0.19 7.31 25.48
CA ASP A 154 1.32 8.08 26.04
C ASP A 154 2.30 7.19 26.85
#